data_AF-A0A969QT59-F1
#
_entry.id   AF-A0A969QT59-F1
#
_cell.length_a   1.000
_cell.length_b   1.000
_cell.length_c   1.000
_cell.angle_alpha   90.00
_cell.angle_beta   90.00
_cell.angle_gamma   90.00
#
_symmetry.space_group_name_H-M   'P 1'
#
loop_
_entity.id
_entity.type
_entity.pdbx_description
1 polymer ?
#
loop_
_entity_poly.entity_id
_entity_poly.type
_entity_poly.pdbx_seq_one_letter_code
_entity_poly.pdbx_strand_id
1 'polypeptide(L)'
;MLWSLLDFGVSGFKSWFASGLLGFLLLFATAILVDGHAKLDHFLAWTLMFNPAIVLTYLIDASHLRFGTIDFLSTDNLAELSFYGQALWTKTAVGIGLIFLNFSLWTYWCWAILKRRFHNPEKTILSKVNSYWLTAWFAPIALGFTLQTESNLATVHDDIYLISNNFIFLQVCLSLFGLGLIFALSPHRQTLYDWARYRYQNHGNSLWKELVLGDNSPATVAIAINLAIAITFITPSILLILPPSYQYIFGD
;
A
#
# COMPACT_ATOMS: atom_id res chain seq x y z
N MET A 1 13.93 19.07 3.21
CA MET A 1 14.97 19.19 2.15
C MET A 1 14.68 18.29 0.96
N LEU A 2 14.41 17.00 1.15
CA LEU A 2 14.23 16.02 0.07
C LEU A 2 13.00 16.27 -0.84
N TRP A 3 11.91 16.78 -0.27
CA TRP A 3 10.65 17.10 -0.97
C TRP A 3 10.64 18.47 -1.68
N SER A 4 11.72 19.25 -1.57
CA SER A 4 11.92 20.50 -2.32
C SER A 4 11.97 20.27 -3.85
N LEU A 5 12.30 19.04 -4.27
CA LEU A 5 12.54 18.63 -5.65
C LEU A 5 11.27 18.34 -6.49
N LEU A 6 10.07 18.42 -5.90
CA LEU A 6 8.82 18.31 -6.64
C LEU A 6 8.44 19.68 -7.20
N ASP A 7 8.26 19.83 -8.51
CA ASP A 7 8.13 21.14 -9.16
C ASP A 7 6.69 21.69 -9.09
N PHE A 8 6.32 22.24 -7.93
CA PHE A 8 5.12 23.09 -7.75
C PHE A 8 5.55 24.50 -7.32
N GLY A 9 4.82 25.55 -7.67
CA GLY A 9 5.27 26.95 -7.57
C GLY A 9 5.65 27.53 -6.20
N VAL A 10 5.70 26.74 -5.11
CA VAL A 10 6.04 27.21 -3.75
C VAL A 10 7.06 26.25 -3.09
N SER A 11 8.35 26.56 -3.15
CA SER A 11 9.42 25.59 -2.79
C SER A 11 9.48 25.23 -1.30
N GLY A 12 9.15 26.16 -0.39
CA GLY A 12 9.21 25.94 1.06
C GLY A 12 8.04 25.12 1.62
N PHE A 13 6.83 25.33 1.09
CA PHE A 13 5.61 24.69 1.58
C PHE A 13 5.60 23.16 1.37
N LYS A 14 6.26 22.68 0.30
CA LYS A 14 6.30 21.25 -0.06
C LYS A 14 6.94 20.37 1.01
N SER A 15 8.12 20.79 1.49
CA SER A 15 8.86 20.02 2.50
C SER A 15 8.12 20.04 3.83
N TRP A 16 7.52 21.17 4.17
CA TRP A 16 6.73 21.31 5.39
C TRP A 16 5.46 20.45 5.34
N PHE A 17 4.74 20.46 4.21
CA PHE A 17 3.53 19.64 4.02
C PHE A 17 3.86 18.15 4.09
N ALA A 18 4.92 17.70 3.41
CA ALA A 18 5.34 16.30 3.46
C ALA A 18 5.79 15.86 4.86
N SER A 19 6.57 16.69 5.58
CA SER A 19 6.98 16.38 6.96
C SER A 19 5.81 16.43 7.93
N GLY A 20 4.89 17.38 7.75
CA GLY A 20 3.69 17.54 8.57
C GLY A 20 2.74 16.37 8.39
N LEU A 21 2.53 15.93 7.16
CA LEU A 21 1.73 14.73 6.84
C LEU A 21 2.34 13.46 7.44
N LEU A 22 3.67 13.29 7.34
CA LEU A 22 4.38 12.17 7.96
C LEU A 22 4.27 12.21 9.49
N GLY A 23 4.49 13.38 10.09
CA GLY A 23 4.36 13.58 11.53
C GLY A 23 2.94 13.30 12.02
N PHE A 24 1.93 13.78 11.29
CA PHE A 24 0.52 13.50 11.58
C PHE A 24 0.21 12.00 11.50
N LEU A 25 0.71 11.29 10.47
CA LEU A 25 0.51 9.85 10.34
C LEU A 25 1.16 9.08 11.49
N LEU A 26 2.38 9.46 11.89
CA LEU A 26 3.07 8.83 13.04
C LEU A 26 2.37 9.14 14.36
N LEU A 27 1.87 10.36 14.56
CA LEU A 27 1.08 10.71 15.75
C LEU A 27 -0.23 9.94 15.78
N PHE A 28 -0.93 9.84 14.65
CA PHE A 28 -2.17 9.07 14.53
C PHE A 28 -1.94 7.59 14.83
N ALA A 29 -0.89 6.99 14.26
CA ALA A 29 -0.50 5.61 14.56
C ALA A 29 -0.13 5.41 16.03
N THR A 30 0.54 6.40 16.64
CA THR A 30 0.89 6.34 18.08
C THR A 30 -0.35 6.48 18.96
N ALA A 31 -1.30 7.33 18.59
CA ALA A 31 -2.56 7.48 19.31
C ALA A 31 -3.37 6.18 19.31
N ILE A 32 -3.44 5.49 18.16
CA ILE A 32 -4.11 4.18 18.04
C ILE A 32 -3.43 3.13 18.94
N LEU A 33 -2.09 3.09 18.96
CA LEU A 33 -1.36 2.16 19.83
C LEU A 33 -1.64 2.44 21.31
N VAL A 34 -1.67 3.71 21.71
CA VAL A 34 -1.88 4.13 23.11
C VAL A 34 -3.32 3.90 23.58
N ASP A 35 -4.31 4.01 22.69
CA ASP A 35 -5.72 3.80 23.00
C ASP A 35 -6.02 2.35 23.45
N GLY A 36 -5.21 1.37 23.04
CA GLY A 36 -5.26 0.00 23.55
C GLY A 36 -6.54 -0.80 23.23
N HIS A 37 -7.58 -0.16 22.70
CA HIS A 37 -8.88 -0.77 22.38
C HIS A 37 -9.27 -0.66 20.91
N ALA A 38 -8.38 -0.14 20.06
CA ALA A 38 -8.63 -0.03 18.64
C ALA A 38 -8.65 -1.41 17.99
N LYS A 39 -9.77 -1.75 17.33
CA LYS A 39 -9.88 -2.97 16.53
C LYS A 39 -8.95 -2.92 15.33
N LEU A 40 -8.19 -4.00 15.12
CA LEU A 40 -7.13 -4.12 14.11
C LEU A 40 -7.56 -4.97 12.90
N ASP A 41 -8.85 -4.98 12.60
CA ASP A 41 -9.50 -5.83 11.61
C ASP A 41 -9.49 -5.28 10.18
N HIS A 42 -9.03 -4.04 9.96
CA HIS A 42 -8.96 -3.41 8.64
C HIS A 42 -7.53 -3.30 8.10
N PHE A 43 -7.40 -3.10 6.78
CA PHE A 43 -6.12 -2.79 6.13
C PHE A 43 -5.36 -1.62 6.77
N LEU A 44 -6.05 -0.66 7.38
CA LEU A 44 -5.39 0.46 8.05
C LEU A 44 -4.49 0.02 9.21
N ALA A 45 -4.71 -1.17 9.79
CA ALA A 45 -3.81 -1.77 10.78
C ALA A 45 -2.38 -1.94 10.24
N TRP A 46 -2.23 -2.19 8.93
CA TRP A 46 -0.91 -2.24 8.28
C TRP A 46 -0.13 -0.93 8.40
N THR A 47 -0.81 0.22 8.48
CA THR A 47 -0.14 1.52 8.63
C THR A 47 0.58 1.66 9.97
N LEU A 48 0.17 0.90 10.99
CA LEU A 48 0.84 0.85 12.28
C LEU A 48 2.24 0.26 12.16
N MET A 49 2.49 -0.62 11.18
CA MET A 49 3.82 -1.22 10.96
C MET A 49 4.89 -0.23 10.52
N PHE A 50 4.50 1.00 10.14
CA PHE A 50 5.43 2.11 9.92
C PHE A 50 5.81 2.85 11.20
N ASN A 51 5.22 2.50 12.35
CA ASN A 51 5.57 3.07 13.63
C ASN A 51 6.66 2.21 14.30
N PRO A 52 7.88 2.75 14.53
CA PRO A 52 8.94 2.01 15.20
C PRO A 52 8.61 1.64 16.65
N ALA A 53 7.61 2.28 17.28
CA ALA A 53 7.16 1.97 18.64
C ALA A 53 6.69 0.51 18.79
N ILE A 54 6.23 -0.15 17.72
CA ILE A 54 5.84 -1.56 17.75
C ILE A 54 7.04 -2.48 17.99
N VAL A 55 8.23 -2.12 17.51
CA VAL A 55 9.43 -2.92 17.80
C VAL A 55 9.75 -2.86 19.29
N LEU A 56 9.44 -1.74 19.96
CA LEU A 56 9.63 -1.60 21.39
C LEU A 56 8.73 -2.54 22.19
N THR A 57 7.46 -2.73 21.79
CA THR A 57 6.55 -3.68 22.46
C THR A 57 7.07 -5.11 22.37
N TYR A 58 7.58 -5.51 21.21
CA TYR A 58 8.20 -6.82 21.01
C TYR A 58 9.51 -7.03 21.80
N LEU A 59 10.34 -6.00 21.93
CA LEU A 59 11.59 -6.06 22.70
C LEU A 59 11.33 -6.13 24.20
N ILE A 60 10.32 -5.39 24.67
CA ILE A 60 9.82 -5.42 26.03
C ILE A 60 9.38 -6.84 26.41
N ASP A 61 8.54 -7.46 25.59
CA ASP A 61 8.03 -8.81 25.81
C ASP A 61 9.17 -9.85 25.85
N ALA A 62 10.12 -9.73 24.91
CA ALA A 62 11.31 -10.59 24.86
C ALA A 62 12.27 -10.41 26.06
N SER A 63 12.23 -9.26 26.73
CA SER A 63 13.13 -8.96 27.85
C SER A 63 12.64 -9.46 29.21
N HIS A 64 11.46 -10.11 29.28
CA HIS A 64 10.84 -10.62 30.51
C HIS A 64 10.74 -9.59 31.64
N LEU A 65 10.70 -8.30 31.30
CA LEU A 65 10.39 -7.26 32.27
C LEU A 65 8.98 -7.53 32.81
N ARG A 66 8.76 -7.32 34.11
CA ARG A 66 7.50 -7.63 34.78
C ARG A 66 6.42 -6.63 34.33
N PHE A 67 5.73 -6.93 33.24
CA PHE A 67 4.71 -6.07 32.66
C PHE A 67 3.33 -6.35 33.27
N GLY A 68 2.81 -5.35 33.99
CA GLY A 68 1.47 -5.32 34.56
C GLY A 68 0.98 -3.89 34.86
N THR A 69 1.66 -2.87 34.32
CA THR A 69 1.37 -1.45 34.61
C THR A 69 1.22 -0.60 33.34
N ILE A 70 1.33 -1.19 32.15
CA ILE A 70 1.42 -0.45 30.88
C ILE A 70 0.41 -1.01 29.85
N ASP A 71 -0.87 -0.81 30.11
CA ASP A 71 -2.00 -1.25 29.25
C ASP A 71 -1.88 -0.71 27.81
N PHE A 72 -1.27 0.46 27.66
CA PHE A 72 -1.10 1.18 26.39
C PHE A 72 -0.05 0.59 25.42
N LEU A 73 0.65 -0.50 25.78
CA LEU A 73 1.68 -1.16 24.94
C LEU A 73 1.54 -2.69 24.94
N SER A 74 0.33 -3.23 25.11
CA SER A 74 0.14 -4.69 25.09
C SER A 74 0.37 -5.29 23.71
N THR A 75 1.03 -6.45 23.67
CA THR A 75 1.20 -7.30 22.48
C THR A 75 -0.07 -8.06 22.11
N ASP A 76 -1.08 -8.08 22.99
CA ASP A 76 -2.34 -8.82 22.77
C ASP A 76 -3.11 -8.29 21.56
N ASN A 77 -3.20 -6.97 21.40
CA ASN A 77 -3.83 -6.34 20.23
C ASN A 77 -3.10 -6.70 18.92
N LEU A 78 -1.76 -6.82 18.96
CA LEU A 78 -0.96 -7.23 17.80
C LEU A 78 -1.14 -8.72 17.48
N ALA A 79 -1.48 -9.55 18.46
CA ALA A 79 -1.74 -10.97 18.26
C ALA A 79 -3.11 -11.23 17.59
N GLU A 80 -4.07 -10.30 17.75
CA GLU A 80 -5.36 -10.33 17.05
C GLU A 80 -5.22 -10.02 15.56
N LEU A 81 -4.20 -9.23 15.19
CA LEU A 81 -3.92 -8.93 13.79
C LEU A 81 -3.60 -10.23 13.04
N SER A 82 -4.35 -10.49 11.98
CA SER A 82 -4.10 -11.65 11.11
C SER A 82 -3.78 -11.21 9.68
N PHE A 83 -2.97 -12.01 9.00
CA PHE A 83 -2.63 -11.83 7.60
C PHE A 83 -3.03 -13.09 6.84
N TYR A 84 -4.01 -13.00 5.94
CA TYR A 84 -4.66 -14.17 5.33
C TYR A 84 -5.15 -15.18 6.37
N GLY A 85 -5.73 -14.70 7.48
CA GLY A 85 -6.18 -15.53 8.60
C GLY A 85 -5.06 -16.18 9.43
N GLN A 86 -3.79 -15.89 9.15
CA GLN A 86 -2.65 -16.38 9.92
C GLN A 86 -2.15 -15.29 10.90
N ALA A 87 -2.04 -15.64 12.18
CA ALA A 87 -1.49 -14.76 13.22
C ALA A 87 0.05 -14.72 13.17
N LEU A 88 0.60 -14.10 12.12
CA LEU A 88 2.05 -14.00 11.87
C LEU A 88 2.81 -13.21 12.94
N TRP A 89 2.08 -12.39 13.70
CA TRP A 89 2.58 -11.42 14.68
C TRP A 89 2.79 -12.01 16.09
N THR A 90 2.37 -13.25 16.31
CA THR A 90 2.55 -13.99 17.57
C THR A 90 4.01 -14.33 17.86
N LYS A 91 4.83 -14.48 16.82
CA LYS A 91 6.26 -14.79 16.96
C LYS A 91 7.08 -13.51 16.87
N THR A 92 7.73 -13.11 17.97
CA THR A 92 8.57 -11.91 18.06
C THR A 92 9.56 -11.77 16.91
N ALA A 93 10.30 -12.83 16.57
CA ALA A 93 11.28 -12.80 15.50
C ALA A 93 10.65 -12.57 14.10
N VAL A 94 9.47 -13.14 13.86
CA VAL A 94 8.74 -12.98 12.59
C VAL A 94 8.15 -11.58 12.51
N GLY A 95 7.51 -11.09 13.59
CA GLY A 95 6.95 -9.75 13.66
C GLY A 95 8.01 -8.66 13.42
N ILE A 96 9.12 -8.73 14.15
CA ILE A 96 10.25 -7.80 13.96
C ILE A 96 10.80 -7.90 12.52
N GLY A 97 11.00 -9.12 12.01
CA GLY A 97 11.50 -9.34 10.65
C GLY A 97 10.61 -8.73 9.57
N LEU A 98 9.28 -8.88 9.69
CA LEU A 98 8.31 -8.30 8.77
C LEU A 98 8.29 -6.77 8.83
N ILE A 99 8.42 -6.18 10.03
CA ILE A 99 8.53 -4.73 10.19
C ILE A 99 9.77 -4.21 9.47
N PHE A 100 10.94 -4.81 9.71
CA PHE A 100 12.19 -4.42 9.04
C PHE A 100 12.11 -4.58 7.52
N LEU A 101 11.49 -5.66 7.03
CA LEU A 101 11.27 -5.89 5.61
C LEU A 101 10.39 -4.78 5.02
N ASN A 102 9.27 -4.46 5.68
CA ASN A 102 8.37 -3.40 5.25
C ASN A 102 9.12 -2.05 5.16
N PHE A 103 9.84 -1.65 6.21
CA PHE A 103 10.64 -0.42 6.19
C PHE A 103 11.69 -0.41 5.08
N SER A 104 12.41 -1.51 4.90
CA SER A 104 13.46 -1.62 3.87
C SER A 104 12.87 -1.49 2.47
N LEU A 105 11.71 -2.13 2.22
CA LEU A 105 11.00 -2.07 0.95
C LEU A 105 10.54 -0.65 0.62
N TRP A 106 9.89 0.03 1.56
CA TRP A 106 9.43 1.42 1.35
C TRP A 106 10.58 2.41 1.24
N THR A 107 11.65 2.21 2.01
CA THR A 107 12.87 3.01 1.88
C THR A 107 13.50 2.84 0.49
N TYR A 108 13.53 1.61 -0.03
CA TYR A 108 14.00 1.33 -1.38
C TYR A 108 13.17 2.06 -2.45
N TRP A 109 11.83 2.01 -2.36
CA TRP A 109 10.96 2.69 -3.32
C TRP A 109 11.13 4.21 -3.27
N CYS A 110 11.17 4.80 -2.07
CA CYS A 110 11.46 6.21 -1.87
C CYS A 110 12.81 6.61 -2.48
N TRP A 111 13.84 5.79 -2.26
CA TRP A 111 15.16 6.00 -2.83
C TRP A 111 15.18 5.92 -4.36
N ALA A 112 14.47 4.94 -4.93
CA ALA A 112 14.35 4.79 -6.38
C ALA A 112 13.69 6.01 -7.05
N ILE A 113 12.62 6.54 -6.44
CA ILE A 113 11.95 7.78 -6.89
C ILE A 113 12.90 8.97 -6.79
N LEU A 114 13.58 9.11 -5.64
CA LEU A 114 14.52 10.21 -5.41
C LEU A 114 15.66 10.22 -6.42
N LYS A 115 16.32 9.07 -6.61
CA LYS A 115 17.45 8.94 -7.54
C LYS A 115 17.02 9.32 -8.96
N ARG A 116 15.81 8.93 -9.38
CA ARG A 116 15.27 9.24 -10.70
C ARG A 116 15.00 10.74 -10.87
N ARG A 117 14.31 11.36 -9.91
CA ARG A 117 13.96 12.79 -9.96
C ARG A 117 15.17 13.70 -9.82
N PHE A 118 16.17 13.31 -9.02
CA PHE A 118 17.40 14.08 -8.89
C PHE A 118 18.21 14.14 -10.19
N HIS A 119 18.26 13.04 -10.95
CA HIS A 119 18.97 13.03 -12.24
C HIS A 119 18.18 13.68 -13.37
N ASN A 120 16.84 13.63 -13.35
CA ASN A 120 15.99 14.19 -14.40
C ASN A 120 14.68 14.75 -13.81
N PRO A 121 14.62 16.06 -13.50
CA PRO A 121 13.45 16.66 -12.85
C PRO A 121 12.20 16.68 -13.75
N GLU A 122 12.38 16.69 -15.08
CA GLU A 122 11.29 16.73 -16.06
C GLU A 122 10.67 15.35 -16.34
N LYS A 123 11.31 14.26 -15.90
CA LYS A 123 10.78 12.91 -16.09
C LYS A 123 9.67 12.60 -15.07
N THR A 124 8.79 11.67 -15.45
CA THR A 124 7.76 11.11 -14.57
C THR A 124 8.35 10.66 -13.24
N ILE A 125 7.57 10.81 -12.17
CA ILE A 125 7.98 10.47 -10.80
C ILE A 125 8.35 8.98 -10.72
N LEU A 126 7.59 8.14 -11.44
CA LEU A 126 7.71 6.69 -11.39
C LEU A 126 7.81 6.11 -12.81
N SER A 127 8.60 5.05 -12.98
CA SER A 127 8.69 4.32 -14.25
C SER A 127 7.50 3.36 -14.39
N LYS A 128 7.12 3.04 -15.62
CA LYS A 128 6.02 2.07 -15.84
C LYS A 128 6.30 0.73 -15.19
N VAL A 129 7.53 0.22 -15.34
CA VAL A 129 7.96 -1.04 -14.72
C VAL A 129 7.88 -0.98 -13.19
N ASN A 130 8.35 0.11 -12.58
CA ASN A 130 8.27 0.28 -11.14
C ASN A 130 6.82 0.33 -10.67
N SER A 131 5.90 0.88 -11.47
CA SER A 131 4.48 0.93 -11.10
C SER A 131 3.86 -0.46 -11.03
N TYR A 132 4.19 -1.33 -12.00
CA TYR A 132 3.68 -2.70 -12.03
C TYR A 132 4.17 -3.49 -10.81
N TRP A 133 5.45 -3.37 -10.47
CA TRP A 133 6.00 -3.99 -9.27
C TRP A 133 5.34 -3.43 -8.01
N LEU A 134 5.19 -2.12 -7.89
CA LEU A 134 4.60 -1.50 -6.71
C LEU A 134 3.14 -1.94 -6.53
N THR A 135 2.35 -1.99 -7.60
CA THR A 135 0.97 -2.51 -7.57
C THR A 135 0.91 -4.00 -7.26
N ALA A 136 1.81 -4.80 -7.85
CA ALA A 136 1.88 -6.24 -7.60
C ALA A 136 2.30 -6.57 -6.16
N TRP A 137 3.01 -5.67 -5.48
CA TRP A 137 3.32 -5.79 -4.05
C TRP A 137 2.19 -5.25 -3.16
N PHE A 138 1.66 -4.08 -3.49
CA PHE A 138 0.66 -3.40 -2.66
C PHE A 138 -0.68 -4.14 -2.64
N ALA A 139 -1.15 -4.62 -3.80
CA ALA A 139 -2.44 -5.30 -3.91
C ALA A 139 -2.57 -6.55 -3.02
N PRO A 140 -1.65 -7.55 -3.06
CA PRO A 140 -1.75 -8.73 -2.20
C PRO A 140 -1.53 -8.43 -0.71
N ILE A 141 -0.66 -7.46 -0.37
CA ILE A 141 -0.50 -7.04 1.03
C ILE A 141 -1.81 -6.46 1.55
N ALA A 142 -2.42 -5.54 0.79
CA ALA A 142 -3.67 -4.92 1.19
C ALA A 142 -4.81 -5.94 1.32
N LEU A 143 -4.87 -6.89 0.39
CA LEU A 143 -5.81 -7.98 0.41
C LEU A 143 -5.60 -8.90 1.63
N GLY A 144 -4.36 -9.25 1.97
CA GLY A 144 -4.06 -10.12 3.11
C GLY A 144 -4.56 -9.59 4.46
N PHE A 145 -4.55 -8.27 4.67
CA PHE A 145 -5.12 -7.64 5.87
C PHE A 145 -6.64 -7.44 5.82
N THR A 146 -7.30 -7.70 4.68
CA THR A 146 -8.76 -7.62 4.57
C THR A 146 -9.43 -8.97 4.85
N LEU A 147 -8.70 -10.07 4.63
CA LEU A 147 -9.10 -11.45 4.91
C LEU A 147 -8.86 -11.86 6.35
N GLN A 148 -9.04 -10.93 7.28
CA GLN A 148 -9.01 -11.24 8.70
C GLN A 148 -10.32 -11.92 9.07
N THR A 149 -10.23 -13.09 9.71
CA THR A 149 -11.40 -13.79 10.24
C THR A 149 -11.22 -13.87 11.75
N GLU A 150 -12.08 -13.17 12.49
CA GLU A 150 -12.14 -13.33 13.94
C GLU A 150 -12.84 -14.66 14.25
N SER A 151 -12.08 -15.65 14.70
CA SER A 151 -12.58 -16.99 15.04
C SER A 151 -13.55 -17.03 16.23
N ASN A 152 -13.91 -15.89 16.82
CA ASN A 152 -14.70 -15.79 18.05
C ASN A 152 -16.08 -15.11 17.89
N LEU A 153 -16.46 -14.67 16.68
CA LEU A 153 -17.80 -14.11 16.46
C LEU A 153 -18.84 -15.24 16.40
N ALA A 154 -19.77 -15.21 17.35
CA ALA A 154 -20.73 -16.28 17.60
C ALA A 154 -21.76 -16.51 16.47
N THR A 155 -21.73 -15.75 15.37
CA THR A 155 -22.63 -15.92 14.24
C THR A 155 -21.96 -15.64 12.88
N VAL A 156 -22.27 -16.47 11.88
CA VAL A 156 -21.84 -16.33 10.47
C VAL A 156 -22.27 -14.99 9.84
N HIS A 157 -23.27 -14.31 10.41
CA HIS A 157 -23.79 -13.04 9.90
C HIS A 157 -22.85 -11.85 10.20
N ASP A 158 -22.22 -11.85 11.37
CA ASP A 158 -21.32 -10.77 11.80
C ASP A 158 -20.00 -10.78 11.00
N ASP A 159 -19.50 -11.96 10.65
CA ASP A 159 -18.30 -12.12 9.82
C ASP A 159 -18.48 -11.57 8.40
N ILE A 160 -19.65 -11.78 7.79
CA ILE A 160 -19.93 -11.28 6.43
C ILE A 160 -19.98 -9.75 6.41
N TYR A 161 -20.56 -9.13 7.44
CA TYR A 161 -20.62 -7.66 7.54
C TYR A 161 -19.23 -7.05 7.73
N LEU A 162 -18.41 -7.65 8.60
CA LEU A 162 -17.03 -7.21 8.85
C LEU A 162 -16.17 -7.33 7.59
N ILE A 163 -16.21 -8.48 6.91
CA ILE A 163 -15.47 -8.69 5.67
C ILE A 163 -15.95 -7.72 4.59
N SER A 164 -17.26 -7.52 4.43
CA SER A 164 -17.81 -6.55 3.46
C SER A 164 -17.29 -5.13 3.71
N ASN A 165 -17.27 -4.69 4.96
CA ASN A 165 -16.73 -3.40 5.36
C ASN A 165 -15.22 -3.29 5.05
N ASN A 166 -14.44 -4.35 5.31
CA ASN A 166 -13.01 -4.42 4.97
C ASN A 166 -12.77 -4.27 3.46
N PHE A 167 -13.60 -4.89 2.63
CA PHE A 167 -13.52 -4.76 1.18
C PHE A 167 -13.85 -3.35 0.68
N ILE A 168 -14.79 -2.64 1.33
CA ILE A 168 -15.06 -1.24 1.01
C ILE A 168 -13.82 -0.38 1.30
N PHE A 169 -13.20 -0.54 2.47
CA PHE A 169 -11.96 0.17 2.80
C PHE A 169 -10.82 -0.17 1.83
N LEU A 170 -10.66 -1.44 1.46
CA LEU A 170 -9.71 -1.88 0.46
C LEU A 170 -9.93 -1.17 -0.88
N GLN A 171 -11.19 -1.12 -1.35
CA GLN A 171 -11.54 -0.48 -2.62
C GLN A 171 -11.25 1.01 -2.61
N VAL A 172 -11.56 1.70 -1.51
CA VAL A 172 -11.22 3.13 -1.34
C VAL A 172 -9.70 3.32 -1.37
N CYS A 173 -8.94 2.53 -0.62
CA CYS A 173 -7.48 2.61 -0.60
C CYS A 173 -6.85 2.33 -1.98
N LEU A 174 -7.28 1.29 -2.68
CA LEU A 174 -6.79 0.98 -4.02
C LEU A 174 -7.17 2.05 -5.04
N SER A 175 -8.33 2.68 -4.89
CA SER A 175 -8.75 3.80 -5.74
C SER A 175 -7.86 5.02 -5.51
N LEU A 176 -7.60 5.39 -4.25
CA LEU A 176 -6.67 6.47 -3.90
C LEU A 176 -5.24 6.18 -4.38
N PHE A 177 -4.79 4.95 -4.24
CA PHE A 177 -3.51 4.48 -4.75
C PHE A 177 -3.43 4.58 -6.28
N GLY A 178 -4.50 4.16 -6.99
CA GLY A 178 -4.62 4.29 -8.44
C GLY A 178 -4.58 5.75 -8.91
N LEU A 179 -5.27 6.66 -8.21
CA LEU A 179 -5.18 8.11 -8.47
C LEU A 179 -3.75 8.64 -8.28
N GLY A 180 -3.08 8.20 -7.21
CA GLY A 180 -1.67 8.50 -6.98
C GLY A 180 -0.75 8.01 -8.10
N LEU A 181 -0.99 6.80 -8.62
CA LEU A 181 -0.28 6.25 -9.77
C LEU A 181 -0.53 7.04 -11.05
N ILE A 182 -1.78 7.41 -11.34
CA ILE A 182 -2.13 8.24 -12.50
C ILE A 182 -1.33 9.54 -12.45
N PHE A 183 -1.30 10.19 -11.30
CA PHE A 183 -0.51 11.40 -11.09
C PHE A 183 1.00 11.16 -11.27
N ALA A 184 1.55 10.09 -10.69
CA ALA A 184 2.98 9.79 -10.73
C ALA A 184 3.49 9.33 -12.10
N LEU A 185 2.65 8.69 -12.90
CA LEU A 185 2.96 8.16 -14.23
C LEU A 185 2.63 9.15 -15.36
N SER A 186 1.78 10.16 -15.13
CA SER A 186 1.39 11.10 -16.18
C SER A 186 2.59 11.93 -16.64
N PRO A 187 3.05 11.78 -17.90
CA PRO A 187 4.12 12.61 -18.44
C PRO A 187 3.64 14.04 -18.65
N HIS A 188 4.59 14.97 -18.71
CA HIS A 188 4.30 16.36 -19.04
C HIS A 188 3.83 16.48 -20.51
N ARG A 189 3.00 17.49 -20.81
CA ARG A 189 2.39 17.67 -22.14
C ARG A 189 3.43 17.77 -23.26
N GLN A 190 4.55 18.45 -23.01
CA GLN A 190 5.64 18.60 -23.98
C GLN A 190 6.26 17.25 -24.35
N THR A 191 6.54 16.40 -23.35
CA THR A 191 7.08 15.05 -23.57
C THR A 191 6.18 14.18 -24.44
N LEU A 192 4.86 14.34 -24.32
CA LEU A 192 3.89 13.62 -25.17
C LEU A 192 3.93 14.09 -26.63
N TYR A 193 4.03 15.41 -26.86
CA TYR A 193 4.15 15.95 -28.22
C TYR A 193 5.45 15.52 -28.88
N ASP A 194 6.56 15.53 -28.13
CA ASP A 194 7.86 15.07 -28.62
C ASP A 194 7.85 13.58 -28.95
N TRP A 195 7.22 12.76 -28.10
CA TRP A 195 7.04 11.34 -28.38
C TRP A 195 6.21 11.10 -29.64
N ALA A 196 5.08 11.80 -29.80
CA ALA A 196 4.22 11.66 -30.97
C ALA A 196 4.97 12.02 -32.26
N ARG A 197 5.76 13.10 -32.23
CA ARG A 197 6.61 13.51 -33.35
C ARG A 197 7.71 12.49 -33.65
N TYR A 198 8.42 12.02 -32.63
CA TYR A 198 9.47 11.01 -32.77
C TYR A 198 8.93 9.72 -33.38
N ARG A 199 7.75 9.27 -32.95
CA ARG A 199 7.14 8.04 -33.48
C ARG A 199 6.65 8.18 -34.91
N TYR A 200 6.20 9.37 -35.28
CA TYR A 200 5.87 9.69 -36.66
C TYR A 200 7.11 9.64 -37.56
N GLN A 201 8.26 10.10 -37.06
CA GLN A 201 9.51 10.09 -37.82
C GLN A 201 10.19 8.71 -37.84
N ASN A 202 10.00 7.91 -36.80
CA ASN A 202 10.69 6.63 -36.63
C ASN A 202 9.69 5.47 -36.51
N HIS A 203 9.39 4.82 -37.64
CA HIS A 203 8.40 3.74 -37.71
C HIS A 203 8.92 2.34 -37.33
N GLY A 204 10.22 2.18 -37.11
CA GLY A 204 10.86 0.88 -36.90
C GLY A 204 10.59 0.23 -35.53
N ASN A 205 10.10 0.98 -34.54
CA ASN A 205 9.86 0.45 -33.20
C ASN A 205 8.42 -0.03 -32.98
N SER A 206 8.30 -1.16 -32.27
CA SER A 206 7.02 -1.71 -31.81
C SER A 206 6.32 -0.75 -30.86
N LEU A 207 5.14 -0.29 -31.26
CA LEU A 207 4.27 0.61 -30.49
C LEU A 207 3.90 0.04 -29.12
N TRP A 208 3.66 -1.28 -29.05
CA TRP A 208 3.34 -1.97 -27.80
C TRP A 208 4.49 -1.95 -26.81
N LYS A 209 5.71 -2.20 -27.28
CA LYS A 209 6.91 -2.14 -26.43
C LYS A 209 7.10 -0.74 -25.85
N GLU A 210 6.90 0.30 -26.66
CA GLU A 210 7.00 1.69 -26.20
C GLU A 210 5.87 2.08 -25.25
N LEU A 211 4.64 1.63 -25.44
CA LEU A 211 3.52 1.94 -24.54
C LEU A 211 3.65 1.26 -23.18
N VAL A 212 4.12 0.00 -23.15
CA VAL A 212 4.23 -0.78 -21.91
C VAL A 212 5.48 -0.40 -21.11
N LEU A 213 6.62 -0.18 -21.78
CA LEU A 213 7.91 0.02 -21.14
C LEU A 213 8.47 1.44 -21.28
N GLY A 214 8.01 2.20 -22.27
CA GLY A 214 8.55 3.52 -22.58
C GLY A 214 8.05 4.58 -21.61
N ASP A 215 8.98 5.27 -20.96
CA ASP A 215 8.67 6.29 -19.96
C ASP A 215 8.12 7.61 -20.56
N ASN A 216 8.42 7.88 -21.84
CA ASN A 216 7.98 9.10 -22.53
C ASN A 216 6.63 8.93 -23.26
N SER A 217 6.14 7.69 -23.36
CA SER A 217 4.90 7.39 -24.08
C SER A 217 3.68 7.52 -23.15
N PRO A 218 2.45 7.63 -23.69
CA PRO A 218 1.24 7.80 -22.89
C PRO A 218 1.12 6.81 -21.74
N ALA A 219 0.68 7.30 -20.57
CA ALA A 219 0.55 6.50 -19.36
C ALA A 219 -0.67 5.57 -19.37
N THR A 220 -1.60 5.74 -20.31
CA THR A 220 -2.90 5.04 -20.34
C THR A 220 -2.76 3.52 -20.28
N VAL A 221 -1.85 2.94 -21.08
CA VAL A 221 -1.63 1.49 -21.09
C VAL A 221 -1.02 1.01 -19.78
N ALA A 222 -0.10 1.78 -19.19
CA ALA A 222 0.48 1.44 -17.90
C ALA A 222 -0.57 1.47 -16.77
N ILE A 223 -1.45 2.47 -16.77
CA ILE A 223 -2.55 2.56 -15.80
C ILE A 223 -3.49 1.36 -15.96
N ALA A 224 -3.84 0.99 -17.20
CA ALA A 224 -4.68 -0.17 -17.47
C ALA A 224 -4.04 -1.48 -16.98
N ILE A 225 -2.73 -1.66 -17.16
CA ILE A 225 -2.00 -2.84 -16.66
C ILE A 225 -2.00 -2.87 -15.13
N ASN A 226 -1.74 -1.75 -14.45
CA ASN A 226 -1.82 -1.69 -12.99
C ASN A 226 -3.22 -2.05 -12.48
N LEU A 227 -4.28 -1.55 -13.14
CA LEU A 227 -5.66 -1.87 -12.81
C LEU A 227 -5.95 -3.36 -13.04
N ALA A 228 -5.47 -3.95 -14.14
CA ALA A 228 -5.61 -5.38 -14.42
C ALA A 228 -4.91 -6.25 -13.38
N ILE A 229 -3.71 -5.86 -12.91
CA ILE A 229 -3.01 -6.54 -11.82
C ILE A 229 -3.86 -6.50 -10.55
N ALA A 230 -4.39 -5.35 -10.15
CA ALA A 230 -5.23 -5.22 -8.97
C ALA A 230 -6.50 -6.10 -9.06
N ILE A 231 -7.19 -6.08 -10.20
CA ILE A 231 -8.39 -6.91 -10.45
C ILE A 231 -8.06 -8.40 -10.36
N THR A 232 -6.91 -8.82 -10.89
CA THR A 232 -6.47 -10.23 -10.88
C THR A 232 -6.34 -10.77 -9.45
N PHE A 233 -5.93 -9.93 -8.48
CA PHE A 233 -5.86 -10.34 -7.08
C PHE A 233 -7.23 -10.27 -6.38
N ILE A 234 -8.03 -9.24 -6.62
CA ILE A 234 -9.30 -9.03 -5.90
C ILE A 234 -10.37 -10.05 -6.34
N THR A 235 -10.49 -10.31 -7.63
CA THR A 235 -11.54 -11.16 -8.21
C THR A 235 -11.59 -12.57 -7.61
N PRO A 236 -10.48 -13.35 -7.56
CA PRO A 236 -10.50 -14.68 -6.96
C PRO A 236 -10.80 -14.64 -5.47
N SER A 237 -10.36 -13.60 -4.76
CA SER A 237 -10.62 -13.48 -3.32
C SER A 237 -12.09 -13.24 -3.01
N ILE A 238 -12.80 -12.46 -3.82
CA ILE A 238 -14.26 -12.31 -3.68
C ILE A 238 -14.97 -13.66 -3.88
N LEU A 239 -14.55 -14.43 -4.90
CA LEU A 239 -15.15 -15.74 -5.19
C LEU A 239 -14.90 -16.77 -4.08
N LEU A 240 -13.73 -16.75 -3.45
CA LEU A 240 -13.38 -17.66 -2.35
C LEU A 240 -14.15 -17.37 -1.05
N ILE A 241 -14.56 -16.12 -0.84
CA ILE A 241 -15.27 -15.67 0.37
C ILE A 241 -16.78 -15.82 0.24
N LEU A 242 -17.31 -15.77 -0.99
CA LEU A 242 -18.76 -15.81 -1.22
C LEU A 242 -19.34 -17.16 -0.75
N PRO A 243 -20.30 -17.18 0.20
CA PRO A 243 -20.91 -18.42 0.66
C PRO A 243 -21.55 -19.19 -0.50
N PRO A 244 -21.57 -20.54 -0.47
CA PRO A 244 -22.14 -21.37 -1.54
C PRO A 244 -23.62 -21.07 -1.83
N SER A 245 -24.36 -20.45 -0.91
CA SER A 245 -25.75 -20.01 -1.11
C SER A 245 -25.93 -18.88 -2.14
N TYR A 246 -24.88 -18.11 -2.46
CA TYR A 246 -24.93 -17.02 -3.46
C TYR A 246 -24.17 -17.33 -4.76
N GLN A 247 -23.50 -18.49 -4.84
CA GLN A 247 -22.78 -18.92 -6.05
C GLN A 247 -23.73 -19.34 -7.19
N TYR A 248 -25.02 -19.58 -6.89
CA TYR A 248 -26.05 -19.91 -7.88
C TYR A 248 -26.47 -18.72 -8.76
N ILE A 249 -26.10 -17.48 -8.43
CA ILE A 249 -26.47 -16.30 -9.24
C ILE A 249 -25.54 -16.12 -10.46
N PHE A 250 -24.33 -16.71 -10.42
CA PHE A 250 -23.35 -16.65 -11.51
C PHE A 250 -23.22 -17.96 -12.29
N GLY A 251 -24.09 -18.92 -12.01
CA GLY A 251 -24.17 -20.20 -12.69
C GLY A 251 -25.57 -20.45 -13.21
N ASP A 252 -25.96 -19.69 -14.24
CA ASP A 252 -26.90 -20.06 -15.30
C ASP A 252 -26.47 -19.34 -16.60
#